data_AF-A0A256Z1A7-F1
#
_entry.id   AF-A0A256Z1A7-F1
#
_cell.length_a   1.000
_cell.length_b   1.000
_cell.length_c   1.000
_cell.angle_alpha   90.00
_cell.angle_beta   90.00
_cell.angle_gamma   90.00
#
_symmetry.space_group_name_H-M   'P 1'
#
loop_
_entity.id
_entity.type
_entity.pdbx_description
1 polymer ?
#
loop_
_entity_poly.entity_id
_entity_poly.type
_entity_poly.pdbx_seq_one_letter_code
_entity_poly.pdbx_strand_id
1 'polypeptide(L)'
;MYTKEEAKKVIEFALSMGGKTATVIIDDSLWPFKTEMTLTKCDPWWDSGGNLRTNPRYNIDWDTRDTTTGTILAMGSFDFNDLEDGAEKLARQINESKAYLFMGGVAVSSPCSTER
;
A
#
# COMPACT_ATOMS: atom_id res chain seq x y z
N MET A 1 -10.65 -8.61 -11.64
CA MET A 1 -9.33 -8.10 -12.07
C MET A 1 -9.24 -6.70 -11.51
N TYR A 2 -8.21 -6.41 -10.71
CA TYR A 2 -8.06 -5.14 -10.03
C TYR A 2 -7.51 -4.10 -11.02
N THR A 3 -8.24 -3.01 -11.21
CA THR A 3 -7.97 -2.01 -12.26
C THR A 3 -6.99 -0.94 -11.80
N LYS A 4 -6.37 -0.26 -12.77
CA LYS A 4 -5.51 0.90 -12.49
C LYS A 4 -6.31 2.02 -11.82
N GLU A 5 -7.57 2.21 -12.21
CA GLU A 5 -8.47 3.22 -11.67
C GLU A 5 -8.83 2.96 -10.21
N GLU A 6 -9.03 1.70 -9.81
CA GLU A 6 -9.21 1.29 -8.41
C GLU A 6 -7.94 1.53 -7.60
N ALA A 7 -6.79 1.10 -8.12
CA ALA A 7 -5.49 1.33 -7.50
C ALA A 7 -5.23 2.83 -7.27
N LYS A 8 -5.53 3.65 -8.28
CA LYS A 8 -5.36 5.10 -8.23
C LYS A 8 -6.17 5.73 -7.10
N LYS A 9 -7.45 5.36 -6.97
CA LYS A 9 -8.31 5.85 -5.88
C LYS A 9 -7.78 5.48 -4.50
N VAL A 10 -7.26 4.26 -4.34
CA VAL A 10 -6.68 3.80 -3.07
C VAL A 10 -5.43 4.61 -2.71
N ILE A 11 -4.54 4.85 -3.67
CA ILE A 11 -3.32 5.65 -3.44
C ILE A 11 -3.68 7.13 -3.19
N GLU A 12 -4.60 7.71 -3.95
CA GLU A 12 -5.09 9.09 -3.72
C GLU A 12 -5.68 9.24 -2.33
N PHE A 13 -6.48 8.25 -1.90
CA PHE A 13 -7.03 8.23 -0.55
C PHE A 13 -5.92 8.16 0.51
N ALA A 14 -4.96 7.25 0.37
CA ALA A 14 -3.82 7.13 1.28
C ALA A 14 -3.02 8.45 1.39
N LEU A 15 -2.73 9.09 0.25
CA LEU A 15 -2.05 10.38 0.20
C LEU A 15 -2.87 11.50 0.87
N SER A 16 -4.20 11.46 0.77
CA SER A 16 -5.08 12.45 1.39
C SER A 16 -5.08 12.41 2.92
N MET A 17 -4.66 11.30 3.54
CA MET A 17 -4.62 11.14 4.99
C MET A 17 -3.51 11.98 5.67
N GLY A 18 -2.60 12.61 4.90
CA GLY A 18 -1.72 13.68 5.38
C GLY A 18 -0.58 13.25 6.31
N GLY A 19 -0.30 11.95 6.45
CA GLY A 19 0.76 11.40 7.29
C GLY A 19 2.06 11.04 6.53
N LYS A 20 3.13 10.73 7.29
CA LYS A 20 4.33 10.06 6.72
C LYS A 20 4.03 8.65 6.24
N THR A 21 3.07 7.99 6.90
CA THR A 21 2.62 6.64 6.57
C THR A 21 1.10 6.62 6.63
N ALA A 22 0.46 5.91 5.70
CA ALA A 22 -0.98 5.71 5.66
C ALA A 22 -1.29 4.26 5.29
N THR A 23 -2.12 3.59 6.08
CA THR A 23 -2.57 2.22 5.79
C THR A 23 -4.02 2.24 5.35
N VAL A 24 -4.31 1.58 4.23
CA VAL A 24 -5.63 1.45 3.63
C VAL A 24 -5.94 -0.03 3.47
N ILE A 25 -7.16 -0.41 3.85
CA ILE A 25 -7.68 -1.75 3.57
C ILE A 25 -8.19 -1.71 2.13
N ILE A 26 -7.57 -2.51 1.27
CA ILE A 26 -7.99 -2.64 -0.12
C ILE A 26 -9.24 -3.55 -0.19
N ASP A 27 -9.26 -4.58 0.66
CA ASP A 27 -10.33 -5.57 0.69
C ASP A 27 -10.46 -6.27 2.06
N ASP A 28 -11.67 -6.29 2.62
CA ASP A 28 -12.07 -7.06 3.80
C ASP A 28 -13.40 -7.82 3.63
N SER A 29 -13.93 -7.93 2.40
CA SER A 29 -15.33 -8.32 2.22
C SER A 29 -15.60 -9.82 2.39
N LEU A 30 -14.54 -10.64 2.42
CA LEU A 30 -14.65 -12.08 2.61
C LEU A 30 -13.84 -12.54 3.82
N TRP A 31 -14.54 -12.98 4.85
CA TRP A 31 -13.95 -13.88 5.83
C TRP A 31 -13.57 -15.20 5.12
N PRO A 32 -12.31 -15.66 5.17
CA PRO A 32 -11.30 -15.35 6.18
C PRO A 32 -10.06 -14.58 5.65
N PHE A 33 -10.16 -13.64 4.70
CA PHE A 33 -8.98 -12.93 4.16
C PHE A 33 -9.11 -11.40 4.24
N LYS A 34 -7.98 -10.71 4.36
CA LYS A 34 -7.88 -9.25 4.35
C LYS A 34 -6.65 -8.81 3.59
N THR A 35 -6.78 -7.80 2.72
CA THR A 35 -5.65 -7.17 2.04
C THR A 35 -5.47 -5.74 2.53
N GLU A 36 -4.28 -5.45 3.05
CA GLU A 36 -3.87 -4.15 3.54
C GLU A 36 -2.75 -3.59 2.67
N MET A 37 -2.74 -2.27 2.52
CA MET A 37 -1.69 -1.52 1.84
C MET A 37 -1.21 -0.40 2.74
N THR A 38 0.09 -0.29 2.92
CA THR A 38 0.75 0.78 3.64
C THR A 38 1.55 1.61 2.66
N LEU A 39 1.15 2.87 2.49
CA LEU A 39 1.89 3.89 1.76
C LEU A 39 2.83 4.60 2.74
N THR A 40 4.10 4.68 2.40
CA THR A 40 5.12 5.42 3.15
C THR A 40 5.72 6.51 2.27
N LYS A 41 5.77 7.74 2.78
CA LYS A 41 6.49 8.84 2.16
C LYS A 41 7.98 8.72 2.50
N CYS A 42 8.81 8.69 1.48
CA CYS A 42 10.26 8.58 1.62
C CYS A 42 10.86 9.95 1.90
N ASP A 43 11.63 10.07 2.99
CA ASP A 43 12.40 11.27 3.28
C ASP A 43 13.61 11.35 2.33
N PRO A 44 13.99 12.56 1.86
CA PRO A 44 15.24 12.75 1.14
C PRO A 44 16.45 12.32 1.97
N TRP A 45 17.46 11.74 1.31
CA TRP A 45 18.67 11.24 1.94
C TRP A 45 19.91 11.59 1.12
N TRP A 46 21.07 11.71 1.77
CA TRP A 46 22.34 12.00 1.09
C TRP A 46 23.07 10.68 0.78
N ASP A 47 23.45 10.47 -0.47
CA ASP A 47 24.24 9.31 -0.85
C ASP A 47 25.74 9.46 -0.48
N SER A 48 26.49 8.37 -0.60
CA SER A 48 27.93 8.35 -0.26
C SER A 48 28.78 9.28 -1.13
N GLY A 49 28.24 9.76 -2.26
CA GLY A 49 28.88 10.75 -3.12
C GLY A 49 28.51 12.19 -2.77
N GLY A 50 27.72 12.42 -1.71
CA GLY A 50 27.25 13.75 -1.31
C GLY A 50 26.12 14.28 -2.18
N ASN A 51 25.40 13.43 -2.91
CA ASN A 51 24.24 13.85 -3.71
C ASN A 51 22.95 13.65 -2.91
N LEU A 52 22.10 14.69 -2.87
CA LEU A 52 20.77 14.58 -2.28
C LEU A 52 19.86 13.74 -3.18
N ARG A 53 19.40 12.61 -2.66
CA ARG A 53 18.39 11.75 -3.27
C ARG A 53 17.02 12.15 -2.76
N THR A 54 16.10 12.41 -3.68
CA THR A 54 14.70 12.74 -3.41
C THR A 54 13.72 11.72 -3.98
N ASN A 55 14.26 10.69 -4.64
CA ASN A 55 13.53 9.58 -5.22
C ASN A 55 14.03 8.24 -4.62
N PRO A 56 13.14 7.26 -4.44
CA PRO A 56 11.70 7.34 -4.68
C PRO A 56 11.00 8.29 -3.71
N ARG A 57 9.84 8.84 -4.09
CA ARG A 57 9.05 9.72 -3.22
C ARG A 57 8.16 8.94 -2.27
N TYR A 58 7.71 7.78 -2.71
CA TYR A 58 6.81 6.92 -1.98
C TYR A 58 7.20 5.47 -2.17
N ASN A 59 6.91 4.69 -1.15
CA ASN A 59 6.92 3.24 -1.16
C ASN A 59 5.52 2.75 -0.79
N ILE A 60 5.07 1.66 -1.40
CA ILE A 60 3.91 0.91 -0.97
C ILE A 60 4.37 -0.50 -0.59
N ASP A 61 4.01 -0.90 0.62
CA ASP A 61 3.99 -2.29 1.05
C ASP A 61 2.53 -2.76 1.07
N TRP A 62 2.26 -3.98 0.64
CA TRP A 62 0.93 -4.57 0.77
C TRP A 62 1.04 -6.04 1.10
N ASP A 63 0.02 -6.56 1.78
CA ASP A 63 -0.05 -7.95 2.11
C ASP A 63 -1.51 -8.43 2.25
N THR A 64 -1.70 -9.72 1.97
CA THR A 64 -2.96 -10.43 2.15
C THR A 64 -2.79 -11.44 3.27
N ARG A 65 -3.60 -11.33 4.32
CA ARG A 65 -3.56 -12.22 5.49
C ARG A 65 -4.82 -13.05 5.61
N ASP A 66 -4.65 -14.28 6.08
CA ASP A 66 -5.74 -15.04 6.70
C ASP A 66 -6.12 -14.35 8.02
N THR A 67 -7.36 -13.87 8.14
CA THR A 67 -7.86 -13.11 9.28
C THR A 67 -8.12 -13.98 10.52
N THR A 68 -8.17 -15.30 10.35
CA THR A 68 -8.38 -16.25 11.45
C THR A 68 -7.06 -16.64 12.11
N THR A 69 -6.01 -16.84 11.31
CA THR A 69 -4.70 -17.31 11.78
C THR A 69 -3.63 -16.20 11.83
N GLY A 70 -3.85 -15.09 11.12
CA GLY A 70 -2.86 -14.03 10.92
C GLY A 70 -1.78 -14.37 9.88
N THR A 71 -1.85 -15.54 9.23
CA THR A 71 -0.85 -16.01 8.26
C THR A 71 -0.85 -15.12 7.02
N ILE A 72 0.32 -14.62 6.61
CA ILE A 72 0.46 -13.88 5.35
C ILE A 72 0.49 -14.87 4.18
N LEU A 73 -0.43 -14.68 3.25
CA LEU A 73 -0.63 -15.54 2.08
C LEU A 73 0.08 -15.00 0.85
N ALA A 74 0.11 -13.67 0.71
CA ALA A 74 0.81 -12.96 -0.35
C ALA A 74 1.25 -11.59 0.17
N MET A 75 2.33 -11.06 -0.38
CA MET A 75 2.80 -9.71 -0.09
C MET A 75 3.60 -9.16 -1.27
N GLY A 76 3.71 -7.85 -1.31
CA GLY A 76 4.56 -7.15 -2.27
C GLY A 76 4.98 -5.80 -1.76
N SER A 77 6.04 -5.27 -2.36
CA SER A 77 6.53 -3.92 -2.10
C SER A 77 6.98 -3.30 -3.41
N PHE A 78 6.79 -1.99 -3.55
CA PHE A 78 7.34 -1.23 -4.67
C PHE A 78 7.44 0.25 -4.38
N ASP A 79 8.43 0.86 -5.03
CA ASP A 79 8.67 2.29 -5.01
C ASP A 79 8.06 2.99 -6.23
N PHE A 80 7.63 4.23 -6.05
CA PHE A 80 7.13 5.08 -7.13
C PHE A 80 7.34 6.57 -6.85
N ASN A 81 7.22 7.39 -7.89
CA ASN A 81 7.42 8.84 -7.81
C ASN A 81 6.16 9.66 -8.12
N ASP A 82 5.26 9.09 -8.92
CA ASP A 82 4.01 9.71 -9.33
C ASP A 82 2.86 8.70 -9.27
N LEU A 83 1.65 9.25 -9.21
CA LEU A 83 0.44 8.48 -8.98
C LEU A 83 0.13 7.49 -10.11
N GLU A 84 0.47 7.79 -11.36
CA GLU A 84 0.20 6.89 -12.48
C GLU A 84 1.10 5.65 -12.41
N ASP A 85 2.40 5.84 -12.18
CA ASP A 85 3.36 4.74 -11.98
C ASP A 85 2.99 3.88 -10.76
N GLY A 86 2.61 4.53 -9.65
CA GLY A 86 2.16 3.82 -8.45
C GLY A 86 0.90 2.98 -8.69
N ALA A 87 -0.09 3.54 -9.39
CA ALA A 87 -1.35 2.85 -9.69
C ALA A 87 -1.15 1.67 -10.63
N GLU A 88 -0.31 1.82 -11.67
CA GLU A 88 0.00 0.73 -12.60
C GLU A 88 0.72 -0.42 -11.90
N LYS A 89 1.73 -0.10 -11.07
CA LYS A 89 2.46 -1.11 -10.28
C LYS A 89 1.56 -1.84 -9.30
N LEU A 90 0.73 -1.12 -8.55
CA LEU A 90 -0.19 -1.73 -7.58
C LEU A 90 -1.18 -2.67 -8.29
N ALA A 91 -1.80 -2.20 -9.38
CA ALA A 91 -2.75 -3.00 -10.15
C ALA A 91 -2.09 -4.26 -10.73
N ARG A 92 -0.89 -4.12 -11.28
CA ARG A 92 -0.13 -5.26 -11.78
C ARG A 92 0.21 -6.26 -10.66
N GLN A 93 0.77 -5.81 -9.55
CA GLN A 93 1.17 -6.70 -8.46
C GLN A 93 -0.01 -7.46 -7.84
N ILE A 94 -1.15 -6.80 -7.64
CA ILE A 94 -2.37 -7.45 -7.12
C ILE A 94 -2.88 -8.52 -8.10
N ASN A 95 -2.87 -8.24 -9.41
CA ASN A 95 -3.31 -9.22 -10.40
C ASN A 95 -2.32 -10.38 -10.58
N GLU A 96 -1.01 -10.12 -10.60
CA GLU A 96 0.04 -11.12 -10.80
C GLU A 96 0.19 -12.06 -9.61
N SER A 97 0.12 -11.53 -8.39
CA SER A 97 0.17 -12.33 -7.17
C SER A 97 -1.05 -13.23 -7.01
N LYS A 98 -2.12 -12.98 -7.78
CA LYS A 98 -3.44 -13.59 -7.58
C LYS A 98 -3.89 -13.49 -6.13
N ALA A 99 -3.44 -12.44 -5.41
CA ALA A 99 -3.96 -12.11 -4.10
C ALA A 99 -5.47 -12.08 -4.24
N TYR A 100 -6.15 -13.05 -3.60
CA TYR A 100 -7.58 -13.27 -3.78
C TYR A 100 -8.31 -12.02 -3.29
N LEU A 101 -8.69 -11.14 -4.23
CA LEU A 101 -9.35 -9.88 -3.96
C LEU A 101 -10.82 -9.97 -4.40
N PHE A 102 -11.73 -9.94 -3.43
CA PHE A 102 -13.15 -9.75 -3.60
C PHE A 102 -13.53 -8.42 -2.95
N MET A 103 -13.59 -7.32 -3.68
CA MET A 103 -13.68 -5.99 -3.06
C MET A 103 -14.99 -5.68 -2.30
N GLY A 104 -14.84 -5.23 -1.06
CA GLY A 104 -15.80 -4.43 -0.30
C GLY A 104 -15.01 -3.48 0.61
N GLY A 105 -15.49 -2.24 0.77
CA GLY A 105 -14.71 -1.17 1.40
C GLY A 105 -15.15 -0.86 2.82
N VAL A 106 -14.20 -0.89 3.76
CA VAL A 106 -14.30 -0.21 5.06
C VAL A 106 -13.03 0.58 5.34
N ALA A 107 -13.19 1.88 5.57
CA ALA A 107 -12.09 2.72 6.05
C ALA A 107 -11.88 2.44 7.54
N VAL A 108 -10.69 1.96 7.91
CA VAL A 108 -10.31 1.77 9.31
C VAL A 108 -9.19 2.75 9.63
N SER A 109 -9.48 3.75 10.44
CA SER A 109 -8.47 4.58 11.08
C SER A 109 -7.86 3.78 12.23
N SER A 110 -6.58 3.43 12.12
CA SER A 110 -5.83 2.92 13.27
C SER A 110 -5.08 4.08 13.93
N PRO A 111 -5.13 4.23 15.28
CA PRO A 111 -4.34 5.23 15.98
C PRO A 111 -2.87 4.83 15.89
N CYS A 112 -2.01 5.78 15.51
CA CYS A 112 -0.57 5.62 15.60
C CYS A 112 -0.19 5.09 16.99
N SER A 113 0.41 3.90 17.06
CA SER A 113 1.03 3.41 18.28
C SER A 113 2.13 4.39 18.67
N THR A 114 1.93 5.03 19.81
CA THR A 114 2.97 5.76 20.52
C THR A 114 3.73 4.72 21.32
N GLU A 115 5.00 4.46 21.01
CA GLU A 115 5.97 3.83 21.91
C GLU A 115 7.35 3.99 21.25
N ARG A 116 8.03 5.09 21.56
CA ARG A 116 9.11 5.29 22.56
C ARG A 116 10.49 5.18 21.93
#